data_AF-A0A6G9AQS1-F1
#
_entry.id   AF-A0A6G9AQS1-F1
#
_cell.length_a   1.000
_cell.length_b   1.000
_cell.length_c   1.000
_cell.angle_alpha   90.00
_cell.angle_beta   90.00
_cell.angle_gamma   90.00
#
_symmetry.space_group_name_H-M   'P 1'
#
loop_
_entity.id
_entity.type
_entity.pdbx_description
1 polymer ?
#
loop_
_entity_poly.entity_id
_entity_poly.type
_entity_poly.pdbx_seq_one_letter_code
_entity_poly.pdbx_strand_id
1 'polypeptide(L)'
;MKLKDTLLAALIGCLALSFLGCSKISNGIPPAPTVNKFLNGADGPPLWLVDNVEVVNPQEKGSIKINPNDIQSITVLSPVSNSDLIRRFGLKGKNGVVLVATKRAGK
;
A
#
# COMPACT_ATOMS: atom_id res chain seq x y z
N MET A 1 -53.22 -27.27 -18.15
CA MET A 1 -52.11 -26.47 -18.72
C MET A 1 -52.04 -25.10 -18.04
N LYS A 2 -51.67 -25.05 -16.74
CA LYS A 2 -51.47 -23.78 -16.02
C LYS A 2 -50.22 -23.75 -15.11
N LEU A 3 -49.43 -24.83 -15.11
CA LEU A 3 -48.26 -24.95 -14.24
C LEU A 3 -46.99 -24.33 -14.85
N LYS A 4 -46.86 -24.34 -16.19
CA LYS A 4 -45.71 -23.74 -16.90
C LYS A 4 -45.75 -22.20 -16.87
N ASP A 5 -46.94 -21.61 -16.92
CA ASP A 5 -47.10 -20.15 -16.97
C ASP A 5 -46.84 -19.50 -15.60
N THR A 6 -47.18 -20.18 -14.50
CA THR A 6 -46.86 -19.71 -13.14
C THR A 6 -45.36 -19.84 -12.83
N LEU A 7 -44.70 -20.87 -13.36
CA LEU A 7 -43.25 -21.07 -13.18
C LEU A 7 -42.42 -20.03 -13.95
N LEU A 8 -42.89 -19.62 -15.13
CA LEU A 8 -42.23 -18.59 -15.96
C LEU A 8 -42.35 -17.18 -15.35
N ALA A 9 -43.49 -16.87 -14.72
CA ALA A 9 -43.69 -15.60 -14.03
C ALA A 9 -42.81 -15.47 -12.76
N ALA A 10 -42.56 -16.57 -12.05
CA ALA A 10 -41.70 -16.58 -10.88
C ALA A 10 -40.20 -16.34 -11.22
N LEU A 11 -39.73 -16.86 -12.37
CA LEU A 11 -38.33 -16.68 -12.80
C LEU A 11 -38.03 -15.23 -13.22
N ILE A 12 -39.00 -14.53 -13.82
CA ILE A 12 -38.85 -13.14 -14.28
C ILE A 12 -38.87 -12.15 -13.10
N GLY A 13 -39.59 -12.48 -12.02
CA GLY A 13 -39.61 -11.67 -10.79
C GLY A 13 -38.27 -11.66 -10.04
N CYS A 14 -37.51 -12.76 -10.04
CA CYS A 14 -36.22 -12.83 -9.35
C CYS A 14 -35.09 -12.02 -10.04
N LEU A 15 -35.20 -11.74 -11.34
CA LEU A 15 -34.16 -11.03 -12.07
C LEU A 15 -34.22 -9.50 -11.89
N ALA A 16 -35.36 -8.96 -11.43
CA ALA A 16 -35.56 -7.52 -11.26
C ALA A 16 -35.24 -6.99 -9.84
N LEU A 17 -35.13 -7.86 -8.83
CA LEU A 17 -34.85 -7.48 -7.44
C LEU A 17 -33.35 -7.38 -7.11
N SER A 18 -32.47 -7.81 -8.01
CA SER A 18 -31.02 -7.77 -7.82
C SER A 18 -30.34 -6.46 -8.22
N PHE A 19 -31.10 -5.45 -8.70
CA PHE A 19 -30.50 -4.20 -9.22
C PHE A 19 -30.78 -2.92 -8.41
N LEU A 20 -31.63 -2.94 -7.37
CA LEU A 20 -31.82 -1.78 -6.49
C LEU A 20 -31.23 -2.02 -5.11
N GLY A 21 -29.91 -1.93 -5.04
CA GLY A 21 -29.23 -2.03 -3.76
C GLY A 21 -27.71 -2.03 -3.79
N CYS A 22 -27.08 -1.40 -4.78
CA CYS A 22 -25.70 -0.95 -4.57
C CYS A 22 -25.75 0.16 -3.52
N SER A 23 -25.77 -0.23 -2.24
CA SER A 23 -25.38 0.65 -1.15
C SER A 23 -24.07 1.28 -1.61
N LYS A 24 -24.06 2.61 -1.70
CA LYS A 24 -22.84 3.37 -1.86
C LYS A 24 -21.91 2.91 -0.73
N ILE A 25 -21.05 1.94 -1.04
CA ILE A 25 -19.82 1.73 -0.31
C ILE A 25 -19.21 3.11 -0.37
N SER A 26 -19.15 3.77 0.79
CA SER A 26 -18.37 4.97 0.96
C SER A 26 -17.01 4.65 0.40
N ASN A 27 -16.76 5.03 -0.85
CA ASN A 27 -15.43 5.16 -1.39
C ASN A 27 -14.82 6.21 -0.48
N GLY A 28 -14.20 5.73 0.61
CA GLY A 28 -13.34 6.54 1.44
C GLY A 28 -12.37 7.15 0.46
N ILE A 29 -12.55 8.44 0.22
CA ILE A 29 -11.57 9.22 -0.52
C ILE A 29 -10.28 8.95 0.25
N PRO A 30 -9.32 8.20 -0.33
CA PRO A 30 -8.08 7.95 0.38
C PRO A 30 -7.52 9.33 0.72
N PRO A 31 -7.04 9.55 1.96
CA PRO A 31 -6.47 10.82 2.33
C PRO A 31 -5.46 11.21 1.25
N ALA A 32 -5.55 12.45 0.78
CA ALA A 32 -4.73 12.94 -0.32
C ALA A 32 -3.27 12.52 -0.05
N PRO A 33 -2.58 11.92 -1.04
CA PRO A 33 -1.22 11.45 -0.87
C PRO A 33 -0.40 12.61 -0.30
N THR A 34 0.18 12.42 0.89
CA THR A 34 1.08 13.42 1.47
C THR A 34 2.26 13.48 0.51
N VAL A 35 2.33 14.54 -0.30
CA VAL A 35 3.37 14.70 -1.30
C VAL A 35 4.70 14.64 -0.58
N ASN A 36 5.49 13.60 -0.87
CA ASN A 36 6.77 13.41 -0.21
C ASN A 36 7.71 14.51 -0.68
N LYS A 37 8.01 15.47 0.20
CA LYS A 37 8.90 16.60 -0.09
C LYS A 37 10.33 16.15 -0.51
N PHE A 38 10.72 14.94 -0.13
CA PHE A 38 12.07 14.42 -0.34
C PHE A 38 12.17 13.36 -1.45
N LEU A 39 11.06 12.70 -1.81
CA LEU A 39 11.05 11.62 -2.80
C LEU A 39 10.14 12.00 -3.96
N ASN A 40 10.75 12.54 -5.02
CA ASN A 40 10.03 12.89 -6.24
C ASN A 40 9.33 11.64 -6.81
N GLY A 41 8.07 11.78 -7.19
CA GLY A 41 7.24 10.70 -7.76
C GLY A 41 6.73 9.67 -6.75
N ALA A 42 6.89 9.89 -5.45
CA ALA A 42 6.28 9.07 -4.42
C ALA A 42 4.93 9.66 -3.98
N ASP A 43 3.88 8.84 -3.99
CA ASP A 43 2.52 9.22 -3.54
C ASP A 43 2.26 8.88 -2.07
N GLY A 44 3.23 8.33 -1.35
CA GLY A 44 3.04 7.94 0.04
C GLY A 44 4.35 7.67 0.75
N PRO A 45 4.31 7.25 2.01
CA PRO A 45 5.54 7.02 2.76
C PRO A 45 6.41 5.94 2.08
N PRO A 46 7.75 6.08 2.12
CA PRO A 46 8.65 5.06 1.63
C PRO A 46 8.68 3.84 2.56
N LEU A 47 9.12 2.70 2.02
CA LEU A 47 9.43 1.51 2.81
C LEU A 47 10.74 1.73 3.58
N TRP A 48 10.74 1.49 4.89
CA TRP A 48 11.93 1.57 5.73
C TRP A 48 12.47 0.18 6.06
N LEU A 49 13.77 -0.02 5.85
CA LEU A 49 14.47 -1.26 6.14
C LEU A 49 15.70 -0.94 6.99
N VAL A 50 15.85 -1.66 8.10
CA VAL A 50 17.02 -1.60 8.99
C VAL A 50 17.68 -2.96 8.94
N ASP A 51 18.92 -3.04 8.47
CA ASP A 51 19.63 -4.32 8.29
C ASP A 51 18.78 -5.35 7.52
N ASN A 52 18.14 -4.91 6.44
CA ASN A 52 17.23 -5.70 5.61
C ASN A 52 15.91 -6.15 6.30
N VAL A 53 15.61 -5.67 7.51
CA VAL A 53 14.37 -5.94 8.23
C VAL A 53 13.41 -4.76 8.08
N GLU A 54 12.17 -5.03 7.66
CA GLU A 54 11.14 -3.99 7.53
C GLU A 54 10.78 -3.40 8.90
N VAL A 55 10.80 -2.07 9.00
CA VAL A 55 10.43 -1.34 10.22
C VAL A 55 9.27 -0.39 9.96
N VAL A 56 8.53 -0.08 11.02
CA VAL A 56 7.45 0.91 10.97
C VAL A 56 8.05 2.26 10.61
N ASN A 57 7.36 2.99 9.74
CA ASN A 57 7.78 4.32 9.32
C ASN A 57 7.97 5.23 10.56
N PRO A 58 9.15 5.84 10.75
CA PRO A 58 9.39 6.77 11.84
C PRO A 58 8.43 7.97 11.85
N GLN A 59 7.83 8.33 10.71
CA GLN A 59 6.80 9.37 10.67
C GLN A 59 5.50 8.96 11.37
N GLU A 60 5.20 7.67 11.45
CA GLU A 60 3.99 7.16 12.12
C GLU A 60 4.21 6.94 13.62
N LYS A 61 5.38 6.42 14.01
CA LYS A 61 5.72 6.10 15.42
C LYS A 61 6.61 7.13 16.12
N GLY A 62 6.93 8.23 15.45
CA GLY A 62 7.74 9.34 15.98
C GLY A 62 9.25 9.11 15.96
N SER A 63 9.75 7.87 15.97
CA SER A 63 11.19 7.56 15.83
C SER A 63 11.43 6.08 15.55
N ILE A 64 12.55 5.78 14.88
CA ILE A 64 13.13 4.44 14.85
C ILE A 64 14.03 4.26 16.09
N LYS A 65 13.93 3.11 16.76
CA LYS A 65 14.77 2.76 17.93
C LYS A 65 16.17 2.32 17.51
N ILE A 66 16.97 3.24 16.95
CA ILE A 66 18.38 3.01 16.61
C ILE A 66 19.22 4.12 17.23
N ASN A 67 20.35 3.74 17.82
CA ASN A 67 21.35 4.70 18.26
C ASN A 67 22.05 5.29 17.02
N PRO A 68 22.09 6.63 16.84
CA PRO A 68 22.79 7.26 15.71
C PRO A 68 24.25 6.81 15.58
N ASN A 69 24.92 6.50 16.69
CA ASN A 69 26.31 6.02 16.69
C ASN A 69 26.48 4.61 16.09
N ASP A 70 25.39 3.83 16.01
CA ASP A 70 25.39 2.49 15.44
C ASP A 70 25.12 2.49 13.93
N ILE A 71 24.74 3.64 13.34
CA ILE A 71 24.46 3.74 11.91
C ILE A 71 25.78 3.68 11.14
N GLN A 72 25.84 2.79 10.16
CA GLN A 72 26.95 2.69 9.21
C GLN A 72 26.65 3.52 7.97
N SER A 73 25.47 3.36 7.38
CA SER A 73 25.05 4.10 6.19
C SER A 73 23.53 4.19 6.07
N ILE A 74 23.09 5.21 5.35
CA ILE A 74 21.69 5.38 4.95
C ILE A 74 21.68 5.52 3.43
N THR A 75 20.94 4.66 2.74
CA THR A 75 20.75 4.71 1.29
C THR A 75 19.29 4.93 0.98
N VAL A 76 19.00 5.97 0.19
CA VAL A 76 17.65 6.35 -0.20
C VAL A 76 17.46 6.06 -1.67
N LEU A 77 16.50 5.19 -1.99
CA LEU A 77 16.15 4.81 -3.35
C LEU A 77 14.86 5.52 -3.77
N SER A 78 15.00 6.54 -4.62
CA SER A 78 13.88 7.29 -5.17
C SER A 78 13.15 6.50 -6.26
N PRO A 79 11.80 6.53 -6.31
CA PRO A 79 11.04 5.77 -7.31
C PRO A 79 11.26 6.28 -8.73
N VAL A 80 11.46 7.59 -8.93
CA VAL A 80 11.75 8.17 -10.26
C VAL A 80 13.08 7.70 -10.85
N SER A 81 14.06 7.39 -10.02
CA SER A 81 15.40 6.97 -10.46
C SER A 81 15.57 5.45 -10.47
N ASN A 82 14.64 4.71 -9.87
CA ASN A 82 14.74 3.27 -9.66
C ASN A 82 13.43 2.59 -10.08
N SER A 83 13.32 2.24 -11.37
CA SER A 83 12.15 1.54 -11.92
C SER A 83 11.97 0.12 -11.36
N ASP A 84 13.04 -0.50 -10.87
CA ASP A 84 13.05 -1.90 -10.40
C ASP A 84 12.67 -2.09 -8.92
N LEU A 85 12.23 -1.03 -8.21
CA LEU A 85 11.90 -1.11 -6.78
C LEU A 85 10.77 -2.09 -6.49
N ILE A 86 9.73 -2.12 -7.31
CA ILE A 86 8.60 -3.06 -7.13
C ILE A 86 9.07 -4.50 -7.30
N ARG A 87 10.01 -4.75 -8.21
CA ARG A 87 10.57 -6.09 -8.44
C ARG A 87 11.43 -6.57 -7.28
N ARG A 88 12.14 -5.66 -6.59
CA ARG A 88 13.04 -5.99 -5.48
C ARG A 88 12.37 -6.01 -4.10
N PHE A 89 11.41 -5.11 -3.88
CA PHE A 89 10.81 -4.85 -2.56
C PHE A 89 9.28 -5.01 -2.54
N GLY A 90 8.69 -5.44 -3.66
CA GLY A 90 7.24 -5.59 -3.80
C GLY A 90 6.49 -4.26 -3.88
N LEU A 91 5.16 -4.32 -3.77
CA LEU A 91 4.29 -3.14 -3.86
C LEU A 91 4.61 -2.06 -2.82
N LYS A 92 5.18 -2.45 -1.67
CA LYS A 92 5.59 -1.52 -0.62
C LYS A 92 6.73 -0.58 -1.06
N GLY A 93 7.58 -1.03 -1.99
CA GLY A 93 8.67 -0.22 -2.55
C GLY A 93 8.25 0.81 -3.61
N LYS A 94 6.96 0.84 -4.01
CA LYS A 94 6.46 1.75 -5.06
C LYS A 94 6.76 3.23 -4.76
N ASN A 95 6.72 3.61 -3.48
CA ASN A 95 6.91 4.98 -3.04
C ASN A 95 8.38 5.31 -2.70
N GLY A 96 9.32 4.43 -3.06
CA GLY A 96 10.71 4.54 -2.64
C GLY A 96 11.06 3.68 -1.43
N VAL A 97 12.35 3.54 -1.17
CA VAL A 97 12.90 2.69 -0.12
C VAL A 97 14.03 3.40 0.61
N VAL A 98 14.02 3.36 1.94
CA VAL A 98 15.10 3.84 2.80
C VAL A 98 15.77 2.63 3.45
N LEU A 99 17.03 2.39 3.08
CA LEU A 99 17.87 1.35 3.63
C LEU A 99 18.78 1.96 4.70
N VAL A 100 18.72 1.44 5.92
CA VAL A 100 19.62 1.79 7.01
C VAL A 100 20.45 0.57 7.34
N ALA A 101 21.77 0.67 7.18
CA ALA A 101 22.70 -0.36 7.60
C ALA A 101 23.37 0.05 8.92
N THR A 102 23.44 -0.87 9.87
CA THR A 102 24.13 -0.66 11.15
C THR A 102 25.53 -1.27 11.14
N LYS A 103 26.43 -0.71 11.96
CA LYS A 103 27.81 -1.17 12.13
C LYS A 103 27.91 -2.62 12.62
N ARG A 104 26.84 -3.15 13.22
CA ARG A 104 26.78 -4.52 13.73
C ARG A 104 26.49 -5.55 12.65
N ALA A 105 25.73 -5.20 11.62
CA ALA A 105 25.39 -6.12 10.53
C ALA A 105 26.53 -6.34 9.53
N GLY A 106 27.53 -5.44 9.51
CA GLY A 106 28.72 -5.56 8.66
C GLY A 106 29.86 -6.42 9.24
N LYS A 107 29.59 -7.27 10.24
CA LYS A 107 30.56 -8.17 10.86
C LYS A 107 30.20 -9.64 10.68
#